data_AF-A0AAD6AHN8-F1
#
_entry.id   AF-A0AAD6AHN8-F1
#
_cell.length_a   1.000
_cell.length_b   1.000
_cell.length_c   1.000
_cell.angle_alpha   90.00
_cell.angle_beta   90.00
_cell.angle_gamma   90.00
#
_symmetry.space_group_name_H-M   'P 1'
#
loop_
_entity.id
_entity.type
_entity.pdbx_description
1 polymer ?
#
loop_
_entity_poly.entity_id
_entity_poly.type
_entity_poly.pdbx_seq_one_letter_code
_entity_poly.pdbx_strand_id
1 'polypeptide(L)'
;MERKENPDAMFGETWLFFGCRHRDRDYLFREELEGFVSSGALSHLKHNLLRNRKHVTDILLKQKGFLYVCGDAKNMAKDVNDALLEAIRAELQVDQLDAMKTVALLREEKRYLQDIWG
;
A
#
# COMPACT_ATOMS: atom_id res chain seq x y z
N MET A 1 -8.65 -24.31 -9.41
CA MET A 1 -8.03 -24.05 -8.09
C MET A 1 -9.17 -23.93 -7.11
N GLU A 2 -9.46 -24.97 -6.33
CA GLU A 2 -10.50 -24.92 -5.30
C GLU A 2 -9.98 -24.12 -4.10
N ARG A 3 -10.69 -23.07 -3.68
CA ARG A 3 -10.43 -22.39 -2.42
C ARG A 3 -10.76 -23.37 -1.30
N LYS A 4 -9.74 -23.80 -0.55
CA LYS A 4 -9.97 -24.44 0.75
C LYS A 4 -10.41 -23.35 1.72
N GLU A 5 -11.69 -23.37 2.10
CA GLU A 5 -12.17 -22.53 3.18
C GLU A 5 -11.56 -23.01 4.49
N ASN A 6 -10.86 -22.12 5.18
CA ASN A 6 -10.42 -22.34 6.54
C ASN A 6 -11.09 -21.27 7.42
N PRO A 7 -12.22 -21.59 8.07
CA PRO A 7 -12.99 -20.63 8.85
C PRO A 7 -12.23 -20.07 10.06
N ASP A 8 -11.14 -20.73 10.48
CA ASP A 8 -10.29 -20.29 11.60
C ASP A 8 -9.09 -19.44 11.14
N ALA A 9 -8.89 -19.25 9.83
CA ALA A 9 -7.80 -18.43 9.32
C ALA A 9 -8.09 -16.95 9.56
N MET A 10 -7.36 -16.35 10.52
CA MET A 10 -7.40 -14.91 10.76
C MET A 10 -6.34 -14.21 9.90
N PHE A 11 -6.79 -13.40 8.94
CA PHE A 11 -5.91 -12.61 8.08
C PHE A 11 -5.69 -11.21 8.66
N GLY A 12 -4.48 -10.69 8.47
CA GLY A 12 -4.20 -9.28 8.74
C GLY A 12 -4.92 -8.35 7.76
N GLU A 13 -4.93 -7.07 8.10
CA GLU A 13 -5.56 -6.05 7.25
C GLU A 13 -4.86 -5.94 5.89
N THR A 14 -5.63 -5.89 4.80
CA THR A 14 -5.10 -5.80 3.43
C THR A 14 -5.63 -4.54 2.74
N TRP A 15 -4.71 -3.65 2.36
CA TRP A 15 -5.02 -2.39 1.69
C TRP A 15 -4.53 -2.43 0.24
N LEU A 16 -5.35 -1.93 -0.69
CA LEU A 16 -4.97 -1.69 -2.07
C LEU A 16 -5.16 -0.21 -2.40
N PHE A 17 -4.09 0.41 -2.86
CA PHE A 17 -4.12 1.74 -3.46
C PHE A 17 -4.12 1.57 -4.99
N PHE A 18 -5.27 1.79 -5.63
CA PHE A 18 -5.46 1.65 -7.06
C PHE A 18 -5.73 3.01 -7.71
N GLY A 19 -5.13 3.26 -8.88
CA GLY A 19 -5.28 4.48 -9.65
C GLY A 19 -5.61 4.20 -11.11
N CYS A 20 -6.56 4.95 -11.66
CA CYS A 20 -6.93 4.97 -13.08
C CYS A 20 -7.35 6.41 -13.46
N ARG A 21 -7.43 6.74 -14.77
CA ARG A 21 -7.80 8.09 -15.21
C ARG A 21 -9.31 8.30 -15.20
N HIS A 22 -10.05 7.28 -15.61
CA HIS A 22 -11.48 7.33 -15.85
C HIS A 22 -12.15 6.04 -15.37
N ARG A 23 -12.96 6.16 -14.32
CA ARG A 23 -13.64 5.03 -13.66
C ARG A 23 -14.45 4.15 -14.63
N ASP A 24 -14.94 4.72 -15.71
CA ASP A 24 -15.77 4.10 -16.75
C ASP A 24 -14.98 3.52 -17.93
N ARG A 25 -13.66 3.72 -18.00
CA ARG A 25 -12.84 3.30 -19.15
C ARG A 25 -11.65 2.43 -18.79
N ASP A 26 -10.90 2.79 -17.75
CA ASP A 26 -9.62 2.14 -17.42
C ASP A 26 -9.53 1.68 -15.96
N TYR A 27 -10.68 1.50 -15.31
CA TYR A 27 -10.76 0.82 -14.02
C TYR A 27 -10.63 -0.70 -14.19
N LEU A 28 -9.39 -1.16 -14.24
CA LEU A 28 -9.05 -2.58 -14.35
C LEU A 28 -9.61 -3.37 -13.15
N PHE A 29 -10.21 -4.52 -13.45
CA PHE A 29 -10.78 -5.46 -12.46
C PHE A 29 -11.80 -4.84 -11.50
N ARG A 30 -12.58 -3.88 -11.97
CA ARG A 30 -13.49 -3.11 -11.12
C ARG A 30 -14.45 -4.01 -10.33
N GLU A 31 -15.13 -4.92 -11.00
CA GLU A 31 -16.15 -5.78 -10.37
C GLU A 31 -15.50 -6.73 -9.36
N GLU A 32 -14.33 -7.28 -9.68
CA GLU A 32 -13.59 -8.18 -8.82
C GLU A 32 -13.04 -7.45 -7.59
N LEU A 33 -12.46 -6.26 -7.76
CA LEU A 33 -11.94 -5.45 -6.66
C LEU A 33 -13.06 -4.97 -5.73
N GLU A 34 -14.19 -4.51 -6.29
CA GLU A 34 -15.39 -4.17 -5.51
C GLU A 34 -15.97 -5.42 -4.80
N GLY A 35 -15.91 -6.60 -5.44
CA GLY A 35 -16.26 -7.89 -4.83
C GLY A 35 -15.32 -8.34 -3.71
N PHE A 36 -14.02 -8.07 -3.81
CA PHE A 36 -13.05 -8.38 -2.75
C PHE A 36 -13.23 -7.50 -1.52
N VAL A 37 -13.60 -6.23 -1.71
CA VAL A 37 -14.01 -5.38 -0.59
C VAL A 37 -15.27 -5.92 0.07
N SER A 38 -16.27 -6.28 -0.73
CA SER A 38 -17.57 -6.77 -0.23
C SER A 38 -17.46 -8.10 0.53
N SER A 39 -16.54 -8.98 0.12
CA SER A 39 -16.27 -10.27 0.79
C SER A 39 -15.28 -10.17 1.95
N GLY A 40 -14.69 -9.00 2.20
CA GLY A 40 -13.69 -8.80 3.25
C GLY A 40 -12.29 -9.31 2.93
N ALA A 41 -12.07 -9.87 1.74
CA ALA A 41 -10.75 -10.27 1.27
C ALA A 41 -9.79 -9.08 1.11
N LEU A 42 -10.34 -7.90 0.79
CA LEU A 42 -9.64 -6.63 0.79
C LEU A 42 -10.28 -5.71 1.84
N SER A 43 -9.53 -5.32 2.86
CA SER A 43 -10.03 -4.43 3.91
C SER A 43 -10.36 -3.04 3.36
N HIS A 44 -9.49 -2.52 2.49
CA HIS A 44 -9.66 -1.18 1.92
C HIS A 44 -9.16 -1.07 0.47
N LEU A 45 -10.01 -0.45 -0.37
CA LEU A 45 -9.66 -0.01 -1.72
C LEU A 45 -9.66 1.52 -1.78
N LYS A 46 -8.50 2.12 -1.97
CA LYS A 46 -8.27 3.58 -1.93
C LYS A 46 -7.50 4.04 -3.17
N HIS A 47 -7.43 5.35 -3.39
CA HIS A 47 -6.67 5.95 -4.51
C HIS A 47 -5.59 6.94 -4.05
N ASN A 48 -5.52 7.24 -2.74
CA ASN A 48 -4.62 8.26 -2.21
C ASN A 48 -4.02 7.81 -0.87
N LEU A 49 -2.71 7.60 -0.87
CA LEU A 49 -1.94 7.16 0.31
C LEU A 49 -1.90 8.23 1.40
N LEU A 50 -1.59 9.49 1.05
CA LEU A 50 -1.44 10.58 2.02
C LEU A 50 -2.72 10.89 2.79
N ARG A 51 -3.90 10.71 2.18
CA ARG A 51 -5.18 10.84 2.91
C ARG A 51 -5.36 9.80 4.01
N ASN A 52 -4.60 8.71 3.96
CA ASN A 52 -4.64 7.61 4.92
C ASN A 52 -3.29 7.46 5.65
N ARG A 53 -2.43 8.49 5.64
CA ARG A 53 -1.04 8.46 6.13
C ARG A 53 -0.88 7.87 7.53
N LYS A 54 -1.74 8.26 8.49
CA LYS A 54 -1.70 7.75 9.86
C LYS A 54 -1.84 6.23 9.91
N HIS A 55 -2.82 5.69 9.20
CA HIS A 55 -3.10 4.25 9.19
C HIS A 55 -2.01 3.47 8.46
N VAL A 56 -1.55 4.00 7.32
CA VAL A 56 -0.43 3.41 6.56
C VAL A 56 0.84 3.36 7.42
N THR A 57 1.20 4.46 8.10
CA THR A 57 2.36 4.49 8.99
C THR A 57 2.19 3.54 10.17
N ASP A 58 1.00 3.46 10.77
CA ASP A 58 0.73 2.54 11.87
C ASP A 58 0.85 1.06 11.44
N ILE A 59 0.31 0.69 10.27
CA ILE A 59 0.48 -0.65 9.71
C ILE A 59 1.97 -0.96 9.52
N LEU A 60 2.72 -0.06 8.88
CA LEU A 60 4.12 -0.29 8.55
C LEU A 60 5.02 -0.34 9.78
N LEU A 61 4.81 0.53 10.77
CA LEU A 61 5.77 0.71 11.86
C LEU A 61 5.34 0.04 13.16
N LYS A 62 4.04 0.01 13.48
CA LYS A 62 3.54 -0.62 14.72
C LYS A 62 3.14 -2.06 14.50
N GLN A 63 2.49 -2.36 13.37
CA GLN A 63 1.97 -3.70 13.07
C GLN A 63 2.95 -4.56 12.25
N LYS A 64 4.12 -4.00 11.89
CA LYS A 64 5.15 -4.66 11.08
C LYS A 64 4.62 -5.15 9.72
N GLY A 65 3.69 -4.42 9.13
CA GLY A 65 3.12 -4.70 7.81
C GLY A 65 4.14 -4.55 6.68
N PHE A 66 3.69 -4.92 5.48
CA PHE A 66 4.47 -4.93 4.25
C PHE A 66 3.88 -3.91 3.26
N LEU A 67 4.76 -3.24 2.52
CA LEU A 67 4.45 -2.36 1.42
C LEU A 67 4.95 -2.97 0.11
N TYR A 68 4.04 -3.05 -0.86
CA TYR A 68 4.33 -3.48 -2.22
C TYR A 68 3.99 -2.34 -3.17
N VAL A 69 4.89 -2.03 -4.11
CA VAL A 69 4.68 -1.01 -5.13
C VAL A 69 4.93 -1.63 -6.49
N CYS A 70 3.94 -1.54 -7.38
CA CYS A 70 3.97 -2.15 -8.70
C CYS A 70 3.49 -1.15 -9.76
N GLY A 71 4.17 -1.06 -10.90
CA GLY A 71 3.80 -0.17 -12.01
C GLY A 71 4.96 0.65 -12.59
N ASP A 72 4.66 1.88 -13.01
CA ASP A 72 5.60 2.78 -13.68
C ASP A 72 6.78 3.19 -12.77
N ALA A 73 8.00 2.82 -13.18
CA ALA A 73 9.22 3.13 -12.44
C ALA A 73 9.61 4.62 -12.49
N LYS A 74 9.25 5.33 -13.57
CA LYS A 74 9.75 6.68 -13.84
C LYS A 74 9.06 7.76 -13.01
N ASN A 75 7.74 7.66 -12.85
CA ASN A 75 6.93 8.68 -12.17
C ASN A 75 6.25 8.07 -10.94
N MET A 76 5.44 7.03 -11.13
CA MET A 76 4.57 6.51 -10.06
C MET A 76 5.37 6.00 -8.85
N ALA A 77 6.38 5.17 -9.08
CA ALA A 77 7.17 4.60 -7.99
C ALA A 77 7.89 5.69 -7.17
N LYS A 78 8.36 6.75 -7.82
CA LYS A 78 8.98 7.90 -7.17
C LYS A 78 7.96 8.67 -6.34
N ASP A 79 6.80 8.99 -6.91
CA ASP A 79 5.75 9.74 -6.22
C ASP A 79 5.19 8.99 -5.02
N VAL A 80 5.07 7.65 -5.10
CA VAL A 80 4.71 6.81 -3.95
C VAL A 80 5.78 6.85 -2.86
N ASN A 81 7.06 6.81 -3.23
CA ASN A 81 8.15 6.93 -2.27
C ASN A 81 8.14 8.30 -1.57
N ASP A 82 7.94 9.38 -2.32
CA ASP A 82 7.89 10.73 -1.77
C ASP A 82 6.67 10.91 -0.85
N ALA A 83 5.51 10.37 -1.23
CA ALA A 83 4.31 10.32 -0.40
C ALA A 83 4.53 9.51 0.90
N LEU A 84 5.27 8.40 0.83
CA LEU A 84 5.60 7.61 2.01
C LEU A 84 6.54 8.37 2.96
N LEU A 85 7.57 9.04 2.42
CA LEU A 85 8.47 9.88 3.21
C LEU A 85 7.69 11.00 3.91
N GLU A 86 6.81 11.69 3.20
CA GLU A 86 5.97 12.74 3.78
C GLU A 86 5.03 12.19 4.85
N ALA A 87 4.41 11.03 4.63
CA ALA A 87 3.59 10.36 5.64
C ALA A 87 4.40 10.05 6.91
N ILE A 88 5.60 9.50 6.79
CA ILE A 88 6.45 9.17 7.94
C ILE A 88 6.88 10.43 8.69
N ARG A 89 7.35 11.46 7.98
CA ARG A 89 7.73 12.75 8.58
C ARG A 89 6.59 13.34 9.39
N ALA A 90 5.41 13.40 8.79
CA ALA A 90 4.27 14.09 9.37
C ALA A 90 3.60 13.29 10.49
N GLU A 91 3.66 11.95 10.48
CA GLU A 91 3.10 11.12 11.57
C GLU A 91 4.08 10.91 12.73
N LEU A 92 5.40 10.83 12.46
CA LEU A 92 6.42 10.67 13.49
C LEU A 92 7.01 12.00 13.98
N GLN A 93 6.70 13.12 13.32
CA GLN A 93 7.27 14.45 13.61
C GLN A 93 8.80 14.46 13.52
N VAL A 94 9.34 13.82 12.48
CA VAL A 94 10.79 13.71 12.22
C VAL A 94 11.22 14.48 10.98
N ASP A 95 12.52 14.72 10.84
CA ASP A 95 13.07 15.36 9.67
C ASP A 95 13.13 14.42 8.44
N GLN A 96 13.56 14.98 7.31
CA GLN A 96 13.68 14.23 6.05
C GLN A 96 14.66 13.05 6.15
N LEU A 97 15.78 13.25 6.84
CA LEU A 97 16.84 12.25 6.93
C LEU A 97 16.38 11.03 7.74
N ASP A 98 15.68 11.25 8.85
CA ASP A 98 15.17 10.16 9.69
C ASP A 98 14.01 9.41 9.03
N ALA A 99 13.17 10.10 8.26
CA ALA A 99 12.17 9.42 7.43
C ALA A 99 12.84 8.55 6.34
N MET A 100 13.91 9.04 5.70
CA MET A 100 14.68 8.25 4.73
C MET A 100 15.32 7.02 5.36
N LYS A 101 15.89 7.13 6.58
CA LYS A 101 16.41 5.98 7.32
C LYS A 101 15.33 4.95 7.62
N THR A 102 14.13 5.40 7.98
CA THR A 102 12.98 4.51 8.23
C THR A 102 12.60 3.73 6.97
N VAL A 103 12.50 4.40 5.82
CA VAL A 103 12.23 3.74 4.53
C VAL A 103 13.35 2.79 4.12
N ALA A 104 14.61 3.16 4.36
CA ALA A 104 15.75 2.28 4.10
C ALA A 104 15.70 1.01 4.95
N LEU A 105 15.37 1.12 6.25
CA LEU A 105 15.18 -0.02 7.14
C LEU A 105 14.05 -0.94 6.67
N LEU A 106 12.92 -0.40 6.22
CA LEU A 106 11.83 -1.20 5.64
C LEU A 106 12.28 -2.01 4.42
N ARG A 107 13.17 -1.46 3.59
CA ARG A 107 13.74 -2.16 2.43
C ARG A 107 14.73 -3.24 2.87
N GLU A 108 15.61 -2.94 3.82
CA GLU A 108 16.58 -3.90 4.39
C GLU A 108 15.87 -5.10 5.02
N GLU A 109 14.79 -4.86 5.77
CA GLU A 109 13.94 -5.89 6.37
C GLU A 109 13.05 -6.64 5.37
N LYS A 110 13.15 -6.33 4.07
CA LYS A 110 12.30 -6.89 3.00
C LYS A 110 10.81 -6.69 3.26
N ARG A 111 10.44 -5.56 3.86
CA ARG A 111 9.05 -5.14 4.09
C ARG A 111 8.59 -4.03 3.16
N TYR A 112 9.48 -3.42 2.39
CA TYR A 112 9.15 -2.57 1.25
C TYR A 112 9.75 -3.19 -0.02
N LEU A 113 8.89 -3.75 -0.87
CA LEU A 113 9.25 -4.35 -2.15
C LEU A 113 8.68 -3.56 -3.32
N GLN A 114 9.43 -3.53 -4.41
CA GLN A 114 9.05 -2.84 -5.64
C GLN A 114 9.17 -3.80 -6.82
N ASP A 115 8.11 -3.85 -7.63
CA ASP A 115 8.08 -4.54 -8.93
C ASP A 115 7.69 -3.51 -10.00
N ILE A 116 8.69 -2.75 -10.46
CA ILE A 116 8.48 -1.54 -11.26
C ILE A 116 9.24 -1.66 -12.58
N TRP A 117 8.64 -1.16 -13.65
CA TRP A 117 9.19 -1.22 -15.01
C TRP A 117 9.07 0.13 -15.72
N GLY A 118 9.98 0.42 -16.66
CA GLY A 118 9.96 1.64 -17.46
C GLY A 118 11.28 2.05 -18.07
#